data_AF-A0AB35JAD7-F1
#
_entry.id   AF-A0AB35JAD7-F1
#
_cell.length_a   1.000
_cell.length_b   1.000
_cell.length_c   1.000
_cell.angle_alpha   90.00
_cell.angle_beta   90.00
_cell.angle_gamma   90.00
#
_symmetry.space_group_name_H-M   'P 1'
#
loop_
_entity.id
_entity.type
_entity.pdbx_description
1 polymer ?
#
loop_
_entity_poly.entity_id
_entity_poly.type
_entity_poly.pdbx_seq_one_letter_code
_entity_poly.pdbx_strand_id
1 'polypeptide(L)'
;MIIRILIQVTVMCFIGWLLCDIDPSEKYSWISGIWHGLFLPVNFVRSLIFDDVLYQAARHTTAYSVFYWIFGVISIVSFFFGNGRRE
;
A
#
# COMPACT_ATOMS: atom_id res chain seq x y z
N MET A 1 13.60 4.90 -22.11
CA MET A 1 13.66 5.11 -20.64
C MET A 1 12.30 5.54 -20.09
N ILE A 2 11.73 6.66 -20.58
CA ILE A 2 10.42 7.19 -20.15
C ILE A 2 9.28 6.17 -20.29
N ILE A 3 9.15 5.50 -21.43
CA ILE A 3 8.10 4.48 -21.65
C ILE A 3 8.15 3.35 -20.62
N ARG A 4 9.34 2.92 -20.20
CA ARG A 4 9.50 1.86 -19.18
C ARG A 4 9.02 2.33 -17.82
N ILE A 5 9.33 3.57 -17.44
CA ILE A 5 8.88 4.17 -16.18
C ILE A 5 7.36 4.30 -16.19
N LEU A 6 6.77 4.79 -17.29
CA LEU A 6 5.32 4.88 -17.44
C LEU A 6 4.64 3.51 -17.26
N ILE A 7 5.14 2.48 -17.93
CA ILE A 7 4.60 1.11 -17.79
C ILE A 7 4.71 0.64 -16.33
N GLN A 8 5.85 0.86 -15.67
CA GLN A 8 6.04 0.47 -14.27
C GLN A 8 5.06 1.18 -13.33
N VAL A 9 4.88 2.50 -13.49
CA VAL A 9 3.94 3.29 -12.68
C VAL A 9 2.51 2.84 -12.94
N THR A 10 2.11 2.62 -14.20
CA THR A 10 0.77 2.12 -14.55
C THR A 10 0.52 0.75 -13.93
N VAL A 11 1.48 -0.18 -14.01
CA VAL A 11 1.36 -1.51 -13.40
C VAL A 11 1.24 -1.41 -11.87
N MET A 12 2.04 -0.56 -11.21
CA MET A 12 1.94 -0.33 -9.77
C MET A 12 0.58 0.25 -9.38
N CYS A 13 0.06 1.22 -10.14
CA CYS A 13 -1.27 1.79 -9.89
C CYS A 13 -2.37 0.74 -10.08
N PHE A 14 -2.27 -0.10 -11.12
CA PHE A 14 -3.23 -1.17 -11.36
C PHE A 14 -3.21 -2.23 -10.25
N ILE A 15 -2.03 -2.65 -9.80
CA ILE A 15 -1.89 -3.60 -8.68
C ILE A 15 -2.43 -2.98 -7.38
N GLY A 16 -2.10 -1.71 -7.13
CA GLY A 16 -2.59 -0.98 -5.96
C GLY A 16 -4.12 -0.87 -5.95
N TRP A 17 -4.73 -0.58 -7.10
CA TRP A 17 -6.19 -0.58 -7.23
C TRP A 17 -6.80 -1.98 -7.07
N LEU A 18 -6.23 -3.00 -7.72
CA LEU A 18 -6.79 -4.35 -7.68
C LEU A 18 -6.74 -4.96 -6.28
N LEU A 19 -5.66 -4.73 -5.53
CA LEU A 19 -5.43 -5.40 -4.26
C LEU A 19 -5.72 -4.50 -3.05
N CYS A 20 -5.55 -3.18 -3.17
CA CYS A 20 -5.42 -2.29 -2.01
C CYS A 20 -6.31 -1.06 -2.09
N ASP A 21 -7.38 -1.11 -2.89
CA ASP A 21 -8.38 -0.07 -2.86
C ASP A 21 -9.11 -0.08 -1.52
N ILE A 22 -9.24 1.10 -0.91
CA ILE A 22 -9.80 1.27 0.42
C ILE A 22 -11.07 2.08 0.30
N ASP A 23 -12.21 1.48 0.66
CA ASP A 23 -13.48 2.19 0.71
C ASP A 23 -13.55 3.08 1.97
N PRO A 24 -13.71 4.41 1.85
CA PRO A 24 -13.80 5.31 2.99
C PRO A 24 -15.04 5.06 3.89
N SER A 25 -16.08 4.43 3.34
CA SER A 25 -17.34 4.16 4.04
C SER A 25 -17.29 2.89 4.89
N GLU A 26 -16.42 1.95 4.53
CA GLU A 26 -16.28 0.64 5.16
C GLU A 26 -15.47 0.72 6.46
N LYS A 27 -15.85 -0.10 7.46
CA LYS A 27 -15.11 -0.24 8.71
C LYS A 27 -14.21 -1.47 8.66
N TYR A 28 -12.91 -1.25 8.48
CA TYR A 28 -11.93 -2.32 8.34
C TYR A 28 -11.49 -2.92 9.68
N SER A 29 -11.19 -4.22 9.66
CA SER A 29 -10.76 -5.01 10.82
C SER A 29 -9.30 -5.46 10.71
N TRP A 30 -8.82 -6.27 11.65
CA TRP A 30 -7.41 -6.64 11.77
C TRP A 30 -6.81 -7.30 10.50
N ILE A 31 -7.59 -8.13 9.79
CA ILE A 31 -7.16 -8.80 8.55
C ILE A 31 -6.82 -7.77 7.48
N SER A 32 -7.69 -6.77 7.30
CA SER A 32 -7.46 -5.68 6.35
C SER A 32 -6.27 -4.82 6.76
N GLY A 33 -5.98 -4.71 8.06
CA GLY A 33 -4.78 -4.03 8.56
C GLY A 33 -3.50 -4.70 8.05
N ILE A 34 -3.42 -6.04 8.10
CA ILE A 34 -2.29 -6.80 7.56
C ILE A 34 -2.12 -6.50 6.07
N TRP A 35 -3.22 -6.57 5.32
CA TRP A 35 -3.21 -6.40 3.88
C TRP A 35 -2.84 -4.98 3.45
N HIS A 36 -3.53 -3.97 3.98
CA HIS A 36 -3.25 -2.56 3.69
C HIS A 36 -1.84 -2.16 4.15
N GLY A 37 -1.35 -2.72 5.26
CA GLY A 37 0.03 -2.52 5.71
C GLY A 37 1.06 -3.09 4.74
N LEU A 38 0.88 -4.32 4.26
CA LEU A 38 1.82 -4.97 3.34
C LEU A 38 2.02 -4.19 2.04
N PHE A 39 0.98 -3.51 1.56
CA PHE A 39 1.01 -2.73 0.32
C PHE A 39 1.09 -1.22 0.53
N LEU A 40 1.44 -0.78 1.75
CA LEU A 40 1.55 0.63 2.10
C LEU A 40 2.40 1.45 1.09
N PRO A 41 3.59 1.03 0.64
CA PRO A 41 4.38 1.82 -0.32
C PRO A 41 3.64 2.03 -1.65
N VAL A 42 2.96 1.00 -2.15
CA VAL A 42 2.21 1.06 -3.41
C VAL A 42 1.00 1.99 -3.28
N ASN A 43 0.25 1.85 -2.20
CA ASN A 43 -0.94 2.67 -1.98
C ASN A 43 -0.61 4.14 -1.66
N PHE A 44 0.52 4.37 -0.99
CA PHE A 44 1.06 5.72 -0.79
C PHE A 44 1.43 6.39 -2.12
N VAL A 45 2.10 5.67 -3.03
CA VAL A 45 2.40 6.22 -4.37
C VAL A 45 1.11 6.52 -5.13
N ARG A 46 0.09 5.64 -5.06
CA ARG A 46 -1.23 5.94 -5.65
C ARG A 46 -1.88 7.17 -5.05
N SER A 47 -1.85 7.35 -3.72
CA SER A 47 -2.46 8.52 -3.07
C SER A 47 -1.76 9.84 -3.40
N LEU A 48 -0.51 9.79 -3.90
CA LEU A 48 0.17 10.98 -4.43
C LEU A 48 -0.25 11.34 -5.87
N ILE A 49 -0.84 10.38 -6.59
CA ILE A 49 -1.27 10.54 -7.99
C ILE A 49 -2.78 10.84 -8.06
N PHE A 50 -3.56 10.24 -7.16
CA PHE A 50 -5.02 10.30 -7.13
C PHE A 50 -5.48 10.82 -5.77
N ASP A 51 -6.16 11.97 -5.75
CA ASP A 51 -6.59 12.66 -4.52
C ASP A 51 -7.66 11.89 -3.73
N ASP A 52 -8.37 10.97 -4.37
CA ASP A 52 -9.44 10.16 -3.79
C ASP A 52 -8.95 8.83 -3.18
N VAL A 53 -7.67 8.51 -3.33
CA VAL A 53 -7.11 7.25 -2.84
C VAL A 53 -6.59 7.39 -1.41
N LEU A 54 -7.13 6.57 -0.51
CA LEU A 54 -6.65 6.45 0.85
C LEU A 54 -5.52 5.43 0.95
N TYR A 55 -4.41 5.81 1.59
CA TYR A 55 -3.34 4.86 1.95
C TYR A 55 -3.60 4.17 3.30
N GLN A 56 -4.48 4.74 4.14
CA GLN A 56 -4.94 4.15 5.40
C GLN A 56 -6.46 4.28 5.51
N ALA A 57 -7.14 3.23 5.98
CA ALA A 57 -8.58 3.25 6.21
C ALA A 57 -9.03 4.39 7.15
N ALA A 58 -10.04 5.15 6.74
CA ALA A 58 -10.62 6.23 7.55
C ALA A 58 -11.38 5.69 8.77
N ARG A 59 -12.06 4.55 8.63
CA ARG A 59 -12.82 3.90 9.71
C ARG A 59 -12.23 2.51 9.96
N HIS A 60 -11.67 2.31 11.15
CA HIS A 60 -10.99 1.05 11.45
C HIS A 60 -11.02 0.72 12.95
N THR A 61 -10.77 -0.55 13.28
CA THR A 61 -10.63 -0.99 14.67
C THR A 61 -9.22 -0.71 15.22
N THR A 62 -9.04 -0.69 16.54
CA THR A 62 -7.70 -0.59 17.14
C THR A 62 -6.78 -1.71 16.65
N ALA A 63 -7.31 -2.93 16.53
CA ALA A 63 -6.56 -4.07 16.01
C ALA A 63 -6.08 -3.84 14.57
N TYR A 64 -6.92 -3.25 13.70
CA TYR A 64 -6.48 -2.84 12.36
C TYR A 64 -5.23 -1.95 12.43
N SER A 65 -5.25 -0.91 13.27
CA SER A 65 -4.13 0.05 13.34
C SER A 65 -2.83 -0.63 13.75
N VAL A 66 -2.88 -1.54 14.72
CA VAL A 66 -1.72 -2.31 15.17
C VAL A 66 -1.14 -3.15 14.02
N PHE A 67 -1.97 -3.95 13.35
CA PHE A 67 -1.50 -4.80 12.26
C PHE A 67 -1.03 -3.99 11.04
N TYR A 68 -1.74 -2.91 10.71
CA TYR A 68 -1.36 -1.99 9.65
C TYR A 68 0.05 -1.43 9.85
N TRP A 69 0.40 -0.96 11.05
CA TRP A 69 1.73 -0.44 11.30
C TRP A 69 2.81 -1.52 11.34
N ILE A 70 2.52 -2.70 11.92
CA ILE A 70 3.47 -3.82 11.93
C ILE A 70 3.85 -4.20 10.49
N PHE A 71 2.86 -4.48 9.64
CA PHE A 71 3.11 -4.89 8.26
C PHE A 71 3.55 -3.73 7.38
N GLY A 72 3.12 -2.51 7.66
CA GLY A 72 3.56 -1.28 7.00
C GLY A 72 5.04 -1.01 7.18
N VAL A 73 5.56 -1.10 8.42
CA VAL A 73 6.99 -0.94 8.69
C VAL A 73 7.80 -2.03 8.00
N ILE A 74 7.36 -3.30 8.06
CA ILE A 74 8.01 -4.40 7.36
C ILE A 74 8.06 -4.12 5.86
N SER A 75 6.94 -3.72 5.25
CA SER A 75 6.84 -3.42 3.82
C SER A 75 7.77 -2.28 3.40
N ILE A 76 7.80 -1.19 4.16
CA ILE A 76 8.71 -0.06 3.90
C ILE A 76 10.17 -0.51 3.98
N VAL A 77 10.54 -1.25 5.03
CA VAL A 77 11.91 -1.75 5.20
C VAL A 77 12.29 -2.69 4.05
N SER A 78 11.42 -3.62 3.67
CA SER A 78 11.64 -4.50 2.52
C SER A 78 11.72 -3.73 1.20
N PHE A 79 10.95 -2.66 1.03
CA PHE A 79 10.98 -1.84 -0.18
C PHE A 79 12.32 -1.11 -0.34
N PHE A 80 12.87 -0.52 0.74
CA PHE A 80 14.14 0.20 0.69
C PHE A 80 15.38 -0.71 0.75
N PHE A 81 15.34 -1.78 1.56
CA PHE A 81 16.51 -2.61 1.86
C PHE A 81 16.45 -4.02 1.27
N GLY A 82 15.33 -4.44 0.68
CA GLY A 82 15.14 -5.79 0.11
C GLY A 82 15.94 -6.06 -1.16
N ASN A 83 16.55 -5.04 -1.77
CA ASN A 83 17.31 -5.18 -3.02
C ASN A 83 18.79 -5.59 -2.81
N GLY A 84 19.16 -6.05 -1.60
CA GLY A 84 20.54 -6.37 -1.20
C GLY A 84 21.12 -7.68 -1.73
N ARG A 85 20.39 -8.46 -2.55
CA ARG A 85 20.91 -9.67 -3.20
C ARG A 85 20.83 -9.52 -4.73
N ARG A 86 21.82 -8.82 -5.28
CA ARG A 86 22.26 -9.02 -6.67
C ARG A 86 23.52 -9.87 -6.60
N GLU A 87 23.36 -11.17 -6.75
CA GLU A 87 24.45 -12.05 -7.21
C GLU A 87 24.72 -11.78 -8.69
#